data_AF-A0A1B0CKD8-F1
#
_entry.id   AF-A0A1B0CKD8-F1
#
_cell.length_a   1.000
_cell.length_b   1.000
_cell.length_c   1.000
_cell.angle_alpha   90.00
_cell.angle_beta   90.00
_cell.angle_gamma   90.00
#
_symmetry.space_group_name_H-M   'P 1'
#
loop_
_entity.id
_entity.type
_entity.pdbx_description
1 polymer ?
#
loop_
_entity_poly.entity_id
_entity_poly.type
_entity_poly.pdbx_seq_one_letter_code
_entity_poly.pdbx_strand_id
1 'polypeptide(L)' 'MNEASKQSFISLLDFAEEKLKCNSVILCMRKDREDRANLVRTFLFLGFQPLAPKSDLAPQATDEGNLYLIYNINEE' A
#
# COMPACT_ATOMS: atom_id res chain seq x y z
N MET A 1 13.28 1.83 -5.31
CA MET A 1 13.31 0.70 -4.34
C MET A 1 14.44 -0.21 -4.76
N ASN A 2 15.31 -0.64 -3.84
CA ASN A 2 16.36 -1.61 -4.19
C ASN A 2 15.78 -3.04 -4.19
N GLU A 3 16.49 -3.99 -4.78
CA GLU A 3 16.02 -5.38 -4.90
C GLU A 3 15.77 -6.05 -3.53
N ALA A 4 16.58 -5.73 -2.51
CA ALA A 4 16.37 -6.26 -1.17
C ALA A 4 15.04 -5.81 -0.58
N SER A 5 14.72 -4.52 -0.67
CA SER A 5 13.43 -3.96 -0.22
C SER A 5 12.26 -4.52 -1.01
N LYS A 6 12.42 -4.75 -2.31
CA LYS A 6 11.40 -5.38 -3.15
C LYS A 6 11.11 -6.80 -2.66
N GLN A 7 12.14 -7.61 -2.46
CA GLN A 7 11.97 -8.98 -2.02
C GLN A 7 11.36 -9.06 -0.61
N SER A 8 11.82 -8.22 0.31
CA SER A 8 11.22 -8.12 1.65
C SER A 8 9.75 -7.70 1.59
N PHE A 9 9.38 -6.82 0.67
CA PHE A 9 8.00 -6.37 0.51
C PHE A 9 7.09 -7.47 -0.06
N ILE A 10 7.57 -8.25 -1.03
CA ILE A 10 6.83 -9.42 -1.55
C ILE A 10 6.59 -10.42 -0.42
N SER A 11 7.63 -10.78 0.34
CA SER A 11 7.47 -11.69 1.48
C SER A 11 6.53 -11.17 2.57
N LEU A 12 6.42 -9.85 2.72
CA LEU A 12 5.44 -9.24 3.62
C LEU A 12 4.00 -9.45 3.12
N LEU A 13 3.75 -9.32 1.81
CA LEU A 13 2.45 -9.59 1.21
C LEU A 13 2.06 -11.06 1.34
N ASP A 14 2.99 -11.97 1.04
CA ASP A 14 2.78 -13.42 1.21
C ASP A 14 2.42 -13.76 2.66
N PHE A 15 3.10 -13.14 3.63
CA PHE A 15 2.79 -13.34 5.05
C PHE A 15 1.41 -12.78 5.43
N ALA A 16 1.05 -11.59 4.93
CA ALA A 16 -0.25 -10.99 5.18
C ALA A 16 -1.40 -11.87 4.65
N GLU A 17 -1.21 -12.47 3.48
CA GLU A 17 -2.14 -13.42 2.89
C GLU A 17 -2.18 -14.75 3.66
N GLU A 18 -1.03 -15.42 3.79
CA GLU A 18 -1.01 -16.80 4.26
C GLU A 18 -1.19 -16.94 5.77
N LYS A 19 -0.59 -16.04 6.55
CA LYS A 19 -0.50 -16.16 8.01
C LYS A 19 -1.53 -15.28 8.71
N LEU A 20 -1.72 -14.05 8.23
CA LEU A 20 -2.67 -13.12 8.82
C LEU A 20 -4.07 -13.21 8.22
N LYS A 21 -4.22 -13.85 7.05
CA LYS A 21 -5.49 -13.96 6.33
C LYS A 21 -6.13 -12.59 6.06
N CYS A 22 -5.31 -11.59 5.75
CA CYS A 22 -5.78 -10.26 5.40
C CYS A 22 -6.51 -10.27 4.06
N ASN A 23 -7.59 -9.50 3.93
CA ASN A 23 -8.28 -9.30 2.64
C ASN A 23 -7.60 -8.22 1.80
N SER A 24 -7.03 -7.20 2.45
CA SER A 24 -6.37 -6.07 1.80
C SER A 24 -5.24 -5.53 2.66
N VAL A 25 -4.28 -4.86 2.03
CA VAL A 25 -3.16 -4.13 2.65
C VAL A 25 -3.27 -2.66 2.29
N ILE A 26 -3.14 -1.79 3.29
CA ILE A 26 -3.14 -0.34 3.09
C ILE A 26 -1.73 0.20 3.29
N LEU A 27 -1.19 0.84 2.26
CA LEU A 27 0.08 1.56 2.29
C LEU A 27 -0.21 3.05 2.56
N CYS A 28 0.43 3.62 3.57
CA CYS A 28 0.37 5.04 3.88
C CYS A 28 1.73 5.70 3.61
N MET A 29 1.76 6.84 2.92
CA MET A 29 2.97 7.65 2.78
C MET A 29 2.66 9.14 2.88
N ARG A 30 3.63 9.92 3.40
CA ARG A 30 3.52 11.37 3.43
C ARG A 30 3.53 11.97 2.02
N LYS A 31 2.68 12.97 1.80
CA LYS A 31 2.57 13.71 0.52
C LYS A 31 3.76 14.62 0.24
N ASP A 32 4.53 15.00 1.26
CA ASP A 32 5.66 15.92 1.15
C ASP A 32 7.01 15.24 0.90
N ARG A 33 7.01 13.92 0.72
CA ARG A 33 8.22 13.20 0.32
C ARG A 33 8.69 13.63 -1.08
N GLU A 34 9.98 13.93 -1.20
CA GLU A 34 10.61 14.26 -2.49
C GLU A 34 10.49 13.11 -3.51
N ASP A 35 10.57 11.87 -3.05
CA ASP A 35 10.49 10.66 -3.89
C ASP A 35 9.06 10.12 -4.09
N ARG A 36 8.04 10.84 -3.62
CA ARG A 36 6.63 10.42 -3.65
C ARG A 36 6.20 9.89 -5.02
N ALA A 37 6.51 10.64 -6.08
CA ALA A 37 6.06 10.28 -7.42
C ALA A 37 6.66 8.96 -7.92
N ASN A 38 7.90 8.64 -7.51
CA ASN A 38 8.55 7.38 -7.86
C ASN A 38 8.00 6.22 -7.03
N LEU A 39 7.75 6.45 -5.74
CA LEU A 39 7.14 5.44 -4.87
C LEU A 39 5.72 5.09 -5.32
N VAL A 40 4.88 6.09 -5.59
CA VAL A 40 3.52 5.87 -6.10
C VAL A 40 3.55 5.03 -7.37
N ARG A 41 4.35 5.40 -8.38
CA ARG A 41 4.48 4.60 -9.61
C ARG A 41 4.94 3.17 -9.35
N THR A 42 5.86 2.99 -8.41
CA THR A 42 6.37 1.66 -8.04
C THR A 42 5.27 0.79 -7.46
N PHE A 43 4.49 1.30 -6.50
CA PHE A 43 3.41 0.55 -5.88
C PHE A 43 2.24 0.31 -6.83
N LEU A 44 1.92 1.28 -7.69
CA LEU A 44 0.94 1.07 -8.77
C LEU A 44 1.34 -0.09 -9.69
N PHE A 45 2.63 -0.20 -10.04
CA PHE A 45 3.15 -1.32 -10.83
C PHE A 45 3.06 -2.67 -10.10
N LEU A 46 3.13 -2.66 -8.76
CA LEU A 46 2.94 -3.84 -7.91
C LEU A 46 1.47 -4.20 -7.68
N GLY A 47 0.53 -3.50 -8.32
CA GLY A 47 -0.91 -3.76 -8.20
C GLY A 47 -1.63 -2.97 -7.12
N PHE A 48 -0.96 -2.06 -6.42
CA PHE A 48 -1.66 -1.14 -5.52
C PHE A 48 -2.48 -0.13 -6.31
N GLN A 49 -3.55 0.38 -5.70
CA GLN A 49 -4.43 1.38 -6.26
C GLN A 49 -4.64 2.54 -5.28
N PRO A 50 -4.92 3.78 -5.74
CA PRO A 50 -5.24 4.87 -4.83
C PRO A 50 -6.48 4.56 -3.99
N LEU A 51 -6.36 4.69 -2.66
CA LEU A 51 -7.49 4.52 -1.75
C LEU A 51 -8.29 5.83 -1.70
N ALA A 52 -9.59 5.74 -1.99
CA ALA A 52 -10.48 6.89 -1.91
C ALA A 52 -10.59 7.39 -0.46
N PRO A 53 -10.53 8.72 -0.19
CA PRO A 53 -10.64 9.27 1.17
C PRO A 53 -11.95 8.90 1.91
N LYS A 54 -13.00 8.52 1.16
CA LYS A 54 -14.31 8.12 1.69
C LYS A 54 -14.52 6.60 1.68
N SER A 55 -13.46 5.81 1.47
CA SER A 55 -13.55 4.36 1.58
C SER A 55 -13.79 3.97 3.04
N ASP A 56 -14.66 3.00 3.28
CA ASP A 56 -14.86 2.42 4.62
C ASP A 56 -13.58 1.76 5.18
N LEU A 57 -12.63 1.43 4.28
CA LEU A 57 -11.32 0.90 4.64
C LEU A 57 -10.30 2.00 4.95
N ALA A 58 -10.61 3.27 4.69
CA ALA A 58 -9.70 4.37 5.02
C ALA A 58 -9.55 4.48 6.55
N PRO A 59 -8.33 4.68 7.08
CA PRO A 59 -8.14 4.90 8.51
C PRO A 59 -8.98 6.08 9.00
N GLN A 60 -9.73 5.92 10.09
CA GLN A 60 -10.61 6.99 10.61
C GLN A 60 -9.87 8.28 10.97
N ALA A 61 -8.58 8.18 11.30
CA ALA A 61 -7.67 9.31 11.47
C ALA A 61 -6.83 9.49 10.20
N THR A 62 -7.47 9.79 9.07
CA THR A 62 -6.73 10.19 7.87
C THR A 62 -6.07 11.54 8.13
N ASP A 63 -4.76 11.52 8.30
CA ASP A 63 -3.94 12.73 8.29
C ASP A 63 -3.93 13.29 6.85
N GLU A 64 -4.37 14.53 6.66
CA GLU A 64 -4.38 15.20 5.36
C GLU A 64 -2.99 15.28 4.71
N GLY A 65 -1.93 15.18 5.51
CA GLY A 65 -0.54 15.08 5.07
C GLY A 65 -0.17 13.75 4.43
N ASN A 66 -1.01 12.72 4.52
CA ASN A 66 -0.77 11.39 3.98
C ASN A 66 -1.60 11.09 2.74
N LEU A 67 -1.06 10.22 1.88
CA LEU A 67 -1.78 9.54 0.82
C LEU A 67 -1.80 8.04 1.09
N TYR A 68 -2.87 7.39 0.65
CA TYR A 68 -3.12 5.99 0.93
C TYR A 68 -3.27 5.22 -0.40
N LEU A 69 -2.65 4.05 -0.46
CA LEU A 69 -2.84 3.08 -1.53
C LEU A 69 -3.36 1.77 -0.91
N ILE A 70 -4.15 1.02 -1.66
CA ILE A 70 -4.69 -0.29 -1.26
C ILE A 70 -4.24 -1.37 -2.23
N TYR A 71 -3.90 -2.53 -1.68
CA TYR A 71 -3.71 -3.78 -2.44
C TYR A 71 -4.70 -4.80 -1.92
N ASN A 72 -5.54 -5.34 -2.79
CA ASN A 72 -6.48 -6.39 -2.42
C ASN A 72 -5.79 -7.73 -2.64
N ILE A 73 -5.70 -8.53 -1.57
CA ILE A 73 -5.06 -9.86 -1.61
C ILE A 73 -6.02 -10.86 -2.28
N ASN A 74 -7.31 -10.75 -1.95
CA ASN A 74 -8.36 -11.62 -2.48
C ASN A 74 -9.23 -10.85 -3.48
N GLU A 75 -8.71 -10.58 -4.67
CA GLU A 75 -9.57 -10.29 -5.83
C GLU A 75 -9.92 -11.64 -6.49
N GLU A 76 -11.07 -12.22 -6.11
CA GLU A 76 -11.72 -13.27 -6.90
C GLU A 76 -12.37 -12.68 -8.17
#